data_AF-A0A7S1ERK6-F1
#
_entry.id   AF-A0A7S1ERK6-F1
#
_cell.length_a   1.000
_cell.length_b   1.000
_cell.length_c   1.000
_cell.angle_alpha   90.00
_cell.angle_beta   90.00
_cell.angle_gamma   90.00
#
_symmetry.space_group_name_H-M   'P 1'
#
loop_
_entity.id
_entity.type
_entity.pdbx_description
1 polymer ?
#
loop_
_entity_poly.entity_id
_entity_poly.type
_entity_poly.pdbx_seq_one_letter_code
_entity_poly.pdbx_strand_id
1 'polypeptide(L)'
;NRFHAINLNNCVNLQSVTLCVRNMELETLDVSGCKVLRELNVECVLLKRLNVFGCWRLSSNSLQNSLQKCPCIKELMCNGLIDCHALSISLPHLEFASFEGCRNLMELNLNTPSARILKFSMSNPIQNVNIRCATSTIIHNPQNAWNISFS
;
A
#
# COMPACT_ATOMS: atom_id res chain seq x y z
N ASN A 1 -27.31 2.99 9.77
CA ASN A 1 -26.32 1.95 9.42
C ASN A 1 -24.97 2.58 9.15
N ARG A 2 -23.99 2.39 10.06
CA ARG A 2 -22.63 2.92 9.91
C ARG A 2 -21.72 1.80 9.44
N PHE A 3 -21.28 1.87 8.19
CA PHE A 3 -20.34 0.89 7.64
C PHE A 3 -18.93 1.32 8.01
N HIS A 4 -18.33 0.63 8.99
CA HIS A 4 -16.96 0.86 9.42
C HIS A 4 -15.94 0.08 8.58
N ALA A 5 -16.39 -0.97 7.89
CA ALA A 5 -15.55 -1.83 7.08
C ALA A 5 -16.29 -2.29 5.82
N ILE A 6 -15.55 -2.39 4.72
CA ILE A 6 -15.97 -3.06 3.49
C ILE A 6 -15.01 -4.22 3.25
N ASN A 7 -15.56 -5.41 3.05
CA ASN A 7 -14.80 -6.61 2.73
C ASN A 7 -15.25 -7.16 1.37
N LEU A 8 -14.33 -7.13 0.40
CA LEU A 8 -14.45 -7.64 -0.96
C LEU A 8 -13.35 -8.67 -1.23
N ASN A 9 -12.84 -9.32 -0.18
CA ASN A 9 -11.74 -10.26 -0.33
C ASN A 9 -12.13 -11.44 -1.23
N ASN A 10 -11.14 -11.98 -1.94
CA ASN A 10 -11.26 -13.12 -2.85
C ASN A 10 -12.33 -12.96 -3.95
N CYS A 11 -12.77 -11.74 -4.27
CA CYS A 11 -13.55 -11.47 -5.47
C CYS A 11 -12.64 -11.60 -6.71
N VAL A 12 -12.35 -12.84 -7.11
CA VAL A 12 -11.33 -13.16 -8.13
C VAL A 12 -11.58 -12.58 -9.53
N ASN A 13 -12.82 -12.17 -9.81
CA ASN A 13 -13.24 -11.54 -11.06
C ASN A 13 -13.43 -10.01 -10.95
N LEU A 14 -13.22 -9.43 -9.76
CA LEU A 14 -13.36 -8.00 -9.54
C LEU A 14 -12.24 -7.26 -10.26
N GLN A 15 -12.59 -6.41 -11.23
CA GLN A 15 -11.62 -5.68 -12.06
C GLN A 15 -11.39 -4.26 -11.59
N SER A 16 -12.40 -3.63 -11.00
CA SER A 16 -12.33 -2.27 -10.49
C SER A 16 -13.11 -2.09 -9.19
N VAL A 17 -12.63 -1.18 -8.33
CA VAL A 17 -13.31 -0.71 -7.12
C VAL A 17 -13.27 0.82 -7.13
N THR A 18 -14.44 1.44 -7.10
CA THR A 18 -14.58 2.89 -6.94
C THR A 18 -15.39 3.18 -5.67
N LEU A 19 -14.78 3.90 -4.73
CA LEU A 19 -15.42 4.31 -3.47
C LEU A 19 -15.12 5.80 -3.24
N CYS A 20 -16.12 6.65 -3.36
CA CYS A 20 -16.00 8.07 -3.02
C CYS A 20 -16.91 8.36 -1.82
N VAL A 21 -16.32 8.35 -0.63
CA VAL A 21 -17.07 8.44 0.64
C VAL A 21 -16.43 9.48 1.55
N ARG A 22 -17.02 10.68 1.57
CA ARG A 22 -16.57 11.78 2.44
C ARG A 22 -17.24 11.79 3.82
N ASN A 23 -18.46 11.27 3.92
CA ASN A 23 -19.30 11.33 5.12
C ASN A 23 -19.62 9.95 5.72
N MET A 24 -18.87 8.91 5.34
CA MET A 24 -19.00 7.57 5.93
C MET A 24 -17.84 7.32 6.88
N GLU A 25 -18.13 6.69 8.02
CA GLU A 25 -17.15 6.25 9.03
C GLU A 25 -16.37 5.00 8.58
N LEU A 26 -16.06 4.89 7.28
CA LEU A 26 -15.35 3.75 6.73
C LEU A 26 -13.87 3.81 7.14
N GLU A 27 -13.46 2.90 8.02
CA GLU A 27 -12.08 2.84 8.52
C GLU A 27 -11.26 1.71 7.88
N THR A 28 -11.91 0.71 7.28
CA THR A 28 -11.24 -0.47 6.72
C THR A 28 -11.79 -0.85 5.35
N LEU A 29 -10.89 -1.07 4.40
CA LEU A 29 -11.19 -1.67 3.10
C LEU A 29 -10.29 -2.87 2.88
N ASP A 30 -10.91 -4.04 2.70
CA ASP A 30 -10.22 -5.28 2.33
C ASP A 30 -10.65 -5.70 0.92
N VAL A 31 -9.71 -5.67 -0.02
CA VAL A 31 -9.86 -6.20 -1.39
C VAL A 31 -8.84 -7.29 -1.67
N SER A 32 -8.27 -7.90 -0.63
CA SER A 32 -7.23 -8.93 -0.76
C SER A 32 -7.69 -10.11 -1.60
N GLY A 33 -6.78 -10.73 -2.36
CA GLY A 33 -7.09 -11.87 -3.22
C GLY A 33 -7.91 -11.53 -4.46
N CYS A 34 -8.21 -10.26 -4.75
CA CYS A 34 -8.80 -9.83 -6.02
C CYS A 34 -7.75 -9.87 -7.14
N LYS A 35 -7.47 -11.08 -7.64
CA LYS A 35 -6.34 -11.38 -8.54
C LYS A 35 -6.33 -10.58 -9.85
N VAL A 36 -7.48 -10.15 -10.35
CA VAL A 36 -7.62 -9.41 -11.61
C VAL A 36 -7.96 -7.92 -11.41
N LEU A 37 -7.95 -7.43 -10.17
CA LEU A 37 -8.19 -6.03 -9.85
C LEU A 37 -7.08 -5.17 -10.47
N ARG A 38 -7.46 -4.27 -11.37
CA ARG A 38 -6.54 -3.33 -12.04
C ARG A 38 -6.69 -1.91 -11.55
N GLU A 39 -7.92 -1.56 -11.16
CA GLU A 39 -8.31 -0.21 -10.79
C GLU A 39 -8.89 -0.17 -9.37
N LEU A 40 -8.22 0.57 -8.52
CA LEU A 40 -8.66 1.02 -7.21
C LEU A 40 -8.73 2.55 -7.26
N ASN A 41 -9.92 3.11 -7.05
CA ASN A 41 -10.17 4.54 -6.90
C ASN A 41 -10.95 4.79 -5.61
N VAL A 42 -10.21 4.97 -4.52
CA VAL A 42 -10.78 5.20 -3.19
C VAL A 42 -10.47 6.62 -2.75
N GLU A 43 -11.52 7.36 -2.40
CA GLU A 43 -11.47 8.66 -1.75
C GLU A 43 -12.23 8.55 -0.43
N CYS A 44 -11.47 8.36 0.65
CA CYS A 44 -12.02 8.19 1.99
C CYS A 44 -11.06 8.77 3.03
N VAL A 45 -11.44 9.90 3.63
CA VAL A 45 -10.58 10.63 4.57
C VAL A 45 -10.43 9.92 5.92
N LEU A 46 -11.33 9.00 6.26
CA LEU A 46 -11.31 8.25 7.51
C LEU A 46 -10.70 6.85 7.37
N LEU A 47 -10.27 6.45 6.17
CA LEU A 47 -9.72 5.12 5.94
C LEU A 47 -8.40 4.96 6.68
N LYS A 48 -8.37 4.02 7.63
CA LYS A 48 -7.18 3.70 8.45
C LYS A 48 -6.45 2.47 7.96
N ARG A 49 -7.16 1.51 7.36
CA ARG A 49 -6.59 0.24 6.89
C ARG A 49 -6.99 -0.06 5.46
N LEU A 50 -6.00 -0.34 4.64
CA LEU A 50 -6.18 -0.82 3.27
C LEU A 50 -5.43 -2.14 3.08
N ASN A 51 -6.15 -3.18 2.70
CA ASN A 51 -5.58 -4.48 2.36
C ASN A 51 -5.77 -4.78 0.86
N VAL A 52 -4.67 -4.77 0.11
CA VAL A 52 -4.61 -5.14 -1.31
C VAL A 52 -3.72 -6.37 -1.53
N PHE A 53 -3.49 -7.17 -0.47
CA PHE A 53 -2.69 -8.39 -0.52
C PHE A 53 -3.12 -9.28 -1.70
N GLY A 54 -2.18 -9.73 -2.53
CA GLY A 54 -2.47 -10.65 -3.62
C GLY A 54 -3.28 -10.07 -4.78
N CYS A 55 -3.44 -8.74 -4.87
CA CYS A 55 -4.02 -8.07 -6.04
C CYS A 55 -2.95 -7.95 -7.15
N TRP A 56 -2.59 -9.07 -7.76
CA TRP A 56 -1.42 -9.18 -8.65
C TRP A 56 -1.42 -8.18 -9.81
N ARG A 57 -2.61 -7.82 -10.30
CA ARG A 57 -2.83 -6.92 -11.45
C ARG A 57 -3.02 -5.44 -11.08
N LEU A 58 -2.97 -5.09 -9.79
CA LEU A 58 -3.21 -3.72 -9.36
C LEU A 58 -2.00 -2.85 -9.75
N SER A 59 -2.26 -1.82 -10.55
CA SER A 59 -1.21 -0.93 -11.05
C SER A 59 -0.70 0.05 -9.98
N SER A 60 0.56 0.45 -10.12
CA SER A 60 1.19 1.52 -9.34
C SER A 60 0.34 2.79 -9.29
N ASN A 61 -0.02 3.33 -10.46
CA ASN A 61 -0.78 4.57 -10.57
C ASN A 61 -2.11 4.49 -9.82
N SER A 62 -2.83 3.38 -9.96
CA SER A 62 -4.12 3.23 -9.31
C SER A 62 -4.00 3.19 -7.78
N LEU A 63 -3.01 2.45 -7.27
CA LEU A 63 -2.75 2.40 -5.83
C LEU A 63 -2.32 3.77 -5.30
N GLN A 64 -1.35 4.42 -5.94
CA GLN A 64 -0.86 5.75 -5.53
C GLN A 64 -1.97 6.79 -5.51
N ASN A 65 -2.80 6.84 -6.56
CA ASN A 65 -3.91 7.79 -6.67
C ASN A 65 -4.93 7.60 -5.52
N SER A 66 -5.19 6.36 -5.11
CA SER A 66 -6.07 6.08 -3.97
C SER A 66 -5.43 6.46 -2.64
N LEU A 67 -4.15 6.13 -2.43
CA LEU A 67 -3.44 6.45 -1.19
C LEU A 67 -3.35 7.96 -0.95
N GLN A 68 -3.13 8.77 -2.00
CA GLN A 68 -3.12 10.23 -1.89
C GLN A 68 -4.46 10.83 -1.44
N LYS A 69 -5.57 10.14 -1.70
CA LYS A 69 -6.92 10.56 -1.30
C LYS A 69 -7.36 9.98 0.05
N CYS A 70 -6.49 9.23 0.72
CA CYS A 70 -6.74 8.56 2.00
C CYS A 70 -5.66 8.94 3.03
N PRO A 71 -5.64 10.18 3.54
CA PRO A 71 -4.54 10.71 4.36
C PRO A 71 -4.38 10.04 5.73
N CYS A 72 -5.41 9.38 6.26
CA CYS A 72 -5.41 8.78 7.60
C CYS A 72 -4.99 7.30 7.64
N ILE A 73 -4.43 6.77 6.56
CA ILE A 73 -3.96 5.37 6.52
C ILE A 73 -2.86 5.16 7.56
N LYS A 74 -3.08 4.14 8.40
CA LYS A 74 -2.16 3.65 9.44
C LYS A 74 -1.58 2.29 9.10
N GLU A 75 -2.33 1.45 8.40
CA GLU A 75 -1.87 0.11 8.00
C GLU A 75 -2.12 -0.12 6.51
N LEU A 76 -1.08 -0.58 5.82
CA LEU A 76 -1.10 -0.86 4.39
C LEU A 76 -0.52 -2.25 4.08
N MET A 77 -1.34 -3.14 3.54
CA MET A 77 -0.90 -4.47 3.11
C MET A 77 -0.86 -4.54 1.58
N CYS A 78 0.35 -4.47 1.02
CA CYS A 78 0.63 -4.44 -0.41
C CYS A 78 1.39 -5.67 -0.90
N ASN A 79 1.26 -6.81 -0.23
CA ASN A 79 2.06 -7.97 -0.58
C ASN A 79 1.65 -8.55 -1.94
N GLY A 80 2.63 -8.98 -2.73
CA GLY A 80 2.40 -9.75 -3.96
C GLY A 80 1.87 -8.92 -5.15
N LEU A 81 2.03 -7.59 -5.16
CA LEU A 81 1.65 -6.78 -6.32
C LEU A 81 2.68 -6.98 -7.45
N ILE A 82 2.24 -7.55 -8.58
CA ILE A 82 3.12 -7.90 -9.71
C ILE A 82 3.13 -6.77 -10.75
N ASP A 83 1.99 -6.14 -11.01
CA ASP A 83 1.89 -5.03 -11.98
C ASP A 83 2.23 -3.67 -11.34
N CYS A 84 2.77 -3.67 -10.10
CA CYS A 84 3.26 -2.51 -9.39
C CYS A 84 4.78 -2.36 -9.56
N HIS A 85 5.20 -1.30 -10.26
CA HIS A 85 6.59 -1.12 -10.71
C HIS A 85 7.29 0.08 -10.05
N ALA A 86 6.55 1.15 -9.78
CA ALA A 86 7.05 2.33 -9.10
C ALA A 86 6.04 2.82 -8.06
N LEU A 87 6.46 3.16 -6.85
CA LEU A 87 5.60 3.78 -5.84
C LEU A 87 6.29 4.98 -5.22
N SER A 88 5.66 6.13 -5.30
CA SER A 88 6.01 7.34 -4.57
C SER A 88 4.80 7.79 -3.76
N ILE A 89 4.89 7.65 -2.44
CA ILE A 89 3.78 7.95 -1.52
C ILE A 89 4.27 8.68 -0.26
N SER A 90 3.43 9.59 0.21
CA SER A 90 3.60 10.31 1.48
C SER A 90 2.41 9.99 2.37
N LEU A 91 2.65 9.22 3.44
CA LEU A 91 1.62 8.79 4.39
C LEU A 91 2.10 9.13 5.81
N PRO A 92 1.80 10.34 6.32
CA PRO A 92 2.38 10.84 7.56
C PRO A 92 1.96 10.05 8.80
N HIS A 93 0.83 9.34 8.74
CA HIS A 93 0.27 8.54 9.84
C HIS A 93 0.45 7.04 9.67
N LEU A 94 1.16 6.59 8.63
CA LEU A 94 1.41 5.17 8.42
C LEU A 94 2.22 4.61 9.57
N GLU A 95 1.75 3.55 10.22
CA GLU A 95 2.42 2.88 11.34
C GLU A 95 3.00 1.53 10.88
N PHE A 96 2.31 0.85 9.98
CA PHE A 96 2.71 -0.44 9.43
C PHE A 96 2.52 -0.50 7.91
N ALA A 97 3.52 -1.00 7.19
CA ALA A 97 3.33 -1.43 5.80
C ALA A 97 4.13 -2.68 5.44
N SER A 98 3.57 -3.47 4.53
CA SER A 98 4.24 -4.62 3.95
C SER A 98 4.14 -4.60 2.42
N PHE A 99 5.30 -4.76 1.76
CA PHE A 99 5.46 -4.85 0.31
C PHE A 99 6.14 -6.17 -0.09
N GLU A 100 6.06 -7.19 0.77
CA GLU A 100 6.69 -8.48 0.52
C GLU A 100 6.07 -9.15 -0.73
N GLY A 101 6.91 -9.75 -1.57
CA GLY A 101 6.48 -10.39 -2.80
C GLY A 101 6.14 -9.44 -3.95
N CYS A 102 6.37 -8.12 -3.84
CA CYS A 102 6.27 -7.17 -4.96
C CYS A 102 7.48 -7.34 -5.90
N ARG A 103 7.44 -8.35 -6.77
CA ARG A 103 8.62 -8.82 -7.53
C ARG A 103 9.10 -7.88 -8.64
N ASN A 104 8.23 -7.00 -9.14
CA ASN A 104 8.55 -6.09 -10.24
C ASN A 104 8.67 -4.62 -9.78
N LEU A 105 8.62 -4.36 -8.47
CA LEU A 105 8.81 -3.03 -7.91
C LEU A 105 10.27 -2.62 -8.09
N MET A 106 10.53 -1.64 -8.97
CA MET A 106 11.87 -1.14 -9.31
C MET A 106 12.17 0.22 -8.68
N GLU A 107 11.14 0.99 -8.33
CA GLU A 107 11.27 2.28 -7.67
C GLU A 107 10.33 2.38 -6.47
N LEU A 108 10.87 2.82 -5.33
CA LEU A 108 10.11 3.01 -4.10
C LEU A 108 10.59 4.26 -3.36
N ASN A 109 9.73 5.28 -3.29
CA ASN A 109 9.92 6.49 -2.52
C ASN A 109 8.84 6.57 -1.44
N LEU A 110 9.22 6.40 -0.17
CA LEU A 110 8.31 6.47 0.98
C LEU A 110 8.67 7.65 1.87
N ASN A 111 7.70 8.55 2.08
CA ASN A 111 7.76 9.54 3.16
C ASN A 111 6.72 9.19 4.23
N THR A 112 7.16 8.49 5.25
CA THR A 112 6.30 7.87 6.27
C THR A 112 6.92 8.07 7.66
N PRO A 113 6.96 9.32 8.17
CA PRO A 113 7.63 9.65 9.43
C PRO A 113 7.12 8.85 10.62
N SER A 114 5.82 8.52 10.69
CA SER A 114 5.26 7.73 11.80
C SER A 114 5.44 6.22 11.67
N ALA A 115 6.05 5.73 10.58
CA ALA A 115 6.15 4.29 10.34
C ALA A 115 6.96 3.64 11.46
N ARG A 116 6.42 2.55 12.02
CA ARG A 116 7.04 1.74 13.06
C ARG A 116 7.63 0.47 12.48
N ILE A 117 6.96 -0.13 11.49
CA ILE A 117 7.39 -1.36 10.85
C ILE A 117 7.18 -1.23 9.35
N LEU A 118 8.25 -1.42 8.59
CA LEU A 118 8.19 -1.56 7.15
C LEU A 118 8.78 -2.92 6.76
N LYS A 119 7.99 -3.74 6.06
CA LYS A 119 8.39 -5.08 5.64
C LYS A 119 8.56 -5.17 4.14
N PHE A 120 9.66 -5.77 3.74
CA PHE A 120 10.09 -5.89 2.37
C PHE A 120 10.77 -7.24 2.17
N SER A 121 10.29 -7.99 1.19
CA SER A 121 10.90 -9.24 0.76
C SER A 121 10.71 -9.32 -0.74
N MET A 122 11.65 -8.76 -1.48
CA MET A 122 11.59 -8.70 -2.93
C MET A 122 12.50 -9.77 -3.49
N SER A 123 12.03 -10.45 -4.53
CA SER A 123 12.84 -11.42 -5.28
C SER A 123 13.89 -10.76 -6.17
N ASN A 124 13.68 -9.48 -6.52
CA ASN A 124 14.59 -8.69 -7.35
C ASN A 124 15.08 -7.46 -6.57
N PRO A 125 16.31 -7.00 -6.81
CA PRO A 125 16.79 -5.75 -6.24
C PRO A 125 15.96 -4.58 -6.78
N ILE A 126 15.41 -3.78 -5.86
CA ILE A 126 14.81 -2.49 -6.23
C ILE A 126 15.95 -1.55 -6.60
N GLN A 127 15.88 -0.93 -7.77
CA GLN A 127 16.97 -0.07 -8.28
C GLN A 127 17.09 1.21 -7.47
N ASN A 128 15.94 1.81 -7.13
CA ASN A 128 15.86 3.09 -6.42
C ASN A 128 14.94 2.95 -5.20
N VAL A 129 15.52 2.92 -4.00
CA VAL A 129 14.76 2.94 -2.75
C VAL A 129 15.16 4.15 -1.94
N ASN A 130 14.22 5.07 -1.75
CA ASN A 130 14.35 6.20 -0.84
C ASN A 130 13.27 6.09 0.24
N ILE A 131 13.68 5.88 1.49
CA ILE A 131 12.76 5.79 2.62
C ILE A 131 13.09 6.90 3.62
N ARG A 132 12.07 7.66 3.99
CA ARG A 132 12.09 8.59 5.12
C ARG A 132 11.10 8.11 6.17
N CYS A 133 11.59 7.70 7.32
CA CYS A 133 10.76 7.22 8.43
C CYS A 133 11.43 7.44 9.78
N ALA A 134 10.67 7.44 10.88
CA ALA A 134 11.25 7.51 12.23
C ALA A 134 11.67 6.15 12.81
N THR A 135 11.32 5.02 12.17
CA THR A 135 11.67 3.68 12.69
C THR A 135 12.99 3.16 12.15
N SER A 136 13.70 2.39 13.00
CA SER A 136 14.81 1.52 12.60
C SER A 136 14.36 0.10 12.19
N THR A 137 13.08 -0.25 12.36
CA THR A 137 12.55 -1.58 12.04
C THR A 137 12.11 -1.64 10.58
N ILE A 138 13.11 -1.73 9.71
CA ILE A 138 12.96 -1.99 8.28
C ILE A 138 13.43 -3.42 8.04
N ILE A 139 12.48 -4.33 7.79
CA ILE A 139 12.80 -5.72 7.46
C ILE A 139 12.98 -5.78 5.95
N HIS A 140 14.21 -5.94 5.49
CA HIS A 140 14.54 -6.08 4.06
C HIS A 140 15.63 -7.10 3.81
N ASN A 141 15.78 -7.55 2.56
CA ASN A 141 16.92 -8.38 2.18
C ASN A 141 18.20 -7.54 2.27
N PRO A 142 19.21 -7.95 3.06
CA PRO A 142 20.45 -7.18 3.29
C PRO A 142 21.30 -6.97 2.04
N GLN A 143 21.05 -7.71 0.95
CA GLN A 143 21.83 -7.59 -0.30
C GLN A 143 21.47 -6.36 -1.16
N ASN A 144 20.41 -5.62 -0.83
CA ASN A 144 19.98 -4.45 -1.60
C ASN A 144 20.52 -3.15 -0.98
N ALA A 145 21.13 -2.28 -1.80
CA ALA A 145 21.61 -0.96 -1.37
C ALA A 145 20.45 0.05 -1.35
N TRP A 146 20.03 0.50 -0.17
CA TRP A 146 18.90 1.42 0.00
C TRP A 146 19.34 2.77 0.56
N ASN A 147 18.75 3.84 0.07
CA ASN A 147 18.88 5.16 0.67
C ASN A 147 17.80 5.33 1.76
N ILE A 148 18.20 5.13 3.01
CA ILE A 148 17.30 5.23 4.16
C ILE A 148 17.72 6.45 4.96
N SER A 149 16.80 7.41 5.10
CA SER A 149 16.94 8.59 5.93
C SER A 149 16.00 8.48 7.13
N PHE A 150 16.51 8.80 8.31
CA PHE A 150 15.71 8.83 9.53
C PHE A 150 15.25 10.27 9.78
N SER A 151 13.96 10.45 10.04
CA SER A 151 13.32 11.76 10.29
C SER A 151 12.98 11.98 11.74
#